data_AF-A0AAV3I9H0-F1
#
_entry.id   AF-A0AAV3I9H0-F1
#
_cell.length_a   1.000
_cell.length_b   1.000
_cell.length_c   1.000
_cell.angle_alpha   90.00
_cell.angle_beta   90.00
_cell.angle_gamma   90.00
#
_symmetry.space_group_name_H-M   'P 1'
#
loop_
_entity.id
_entity.type
_entity.pdbx_description
1 polymer ?
#
loop_
_entity_poly.entity_id
_entity_poly.type
_entity_poly.pdbx_seq_one_letter_code
_entity_poly.pdbx_strand_id
1 'polypeptide(L)'
;MAIVASAAISSGDLVQVGDVFAVALTDIPQGETGDGMTEGVFMLPKLKTDDMKTGKKVYLKSGKVQLTNSGSDPLVGVVWADAGTSAEEVPVKLNV
;
A
#
# COMPACT_ATOMS: atom_id res chain seq x y z
N MET A 1 -3.13 -11.78 8.48
CA MET A 1 -3.23 -10.78 9.56
C MET A 1 -4.69 -10.43 9.72
N ALA A 2 -5.21 -10.37 10.95
CA ALA A 2 -6.59 -9.92 11.17
C ALA A 2 -6.66 -8.39 11.05
N ILE A 3 -7.56 -7.90 10.20
CA ILE A 3 -7.87 -6.48 10.03
C ILE A 3 -9.19 -6.21 10.73
N VAL A 4 -9.23 -5.23 11.63
CA VAL A 4 -10.48 -4.74 12.23
C VAL A 4 -10.89 -3.45 11.51
N ALA A 5 -12.02 -3.48 10.83
CA ALA A 5 -12.44 -2.41 9.92
C ALA A 5 -13.10 -1.25 10.68
N SER A 6 -12.43 -0.09 10.75
CA SER A 6 -13.02 1.14 11.31
C SER A 6 -13.98 1.86 10.34
N ALA A 7 -13.86 1.55 9.05
CA ALA A 7 -14.75 1.89 7.95
C ALA A 7 -14.82 0.69 6.99
N ALA A 8 -15.74 0.68 6.03
CA ALA A 8 -15.79 -0.38 5.03
C ALA A 8 -14.47 -0.42 4.21
N ILE A 9 -13.90 -1.60 4.06
CA ILE A 9 -12.65 -1.87 3.33
C ILE A 9 -13.00 -2.78 2.14
N SER A 10 -12.51 -2.46 0.96
CA SER A 10 -12.71 -3.29 -0.23
C SER A 10 -11.57 -4.30 -0.39
N SER A 11 -11.84 -5.41 -1.05
CA SER A 11 -10.78 -6.32 -1.49
C SER A 11 -9.74 -5.58 -2.32
N GLY A 12 -8.45 -5.83 -2.06
CA GLY A 12 -7.33 -5.15 -2.71
C GLY A 12 -6.87 -3.87 -2.01
N ASP A 13 -7.65 -3.31 -1.08
CA ASP A 13 -7.24 -2.11 -0.35
C ASP A 13 -6.01 -2.37 0.52
N LEU A 14 -5.10 -1.39 0.50
CA LEU A 14 -3.95 -1.36 1.40
C LEU A 14 -4.38 -0.81 2.76
N VAL A 15 -4.17 -1.59 3.80
CA VAL A 15 -4.57 -1.27 5.17
C VAL A 15 -3.33 -1.24 6.06
N GLN A 16 -3.18 -0.15 6.82
CA GLN A 16 -2.16 -0.07 7.87
C GLN A 16 -2.66 -0.75 9.14
N VAL A 17 -1.91 -1.72 9.65
CA VAL A 17 -2.18 -2.44 10.91
C VAL A 17 -0.97 -2.26 11.82
N GLY A 18 -1.02 -1.23 12.67
CA GLY A 18 0.14 -0.80 13.46
C GLY A 18 1.28 -0.32 12.55
N ASP A 19 2.44 -0.96 12.67
CA ASP A 19 3.64 -0.63 11.89
C ASP A 19 3.77 -1.43 10.59
N VAL A 20 2.84 -2.36 10.31
CA VAL A 20 2.85 -3.18 9.09
C VAL A 20 1.68 -2.84 8.18
N PHE A 21 1.84 -3.14 6.90
CA PHE A 21 0.78 -3.04 5.90
C PHE A 21 0.24 -4.41 5.51
N ALA A 22 -1.06 -4.48 5.26
CA ALA A 22 -1.73 -5.66 4.72
C ALA A 22 -2.63 -5.25 3.55
N VAL A 23 -2.77 -6.14 2.55
CA VAL A 23 -3.81 -5.99 1.52
C VAL A 23 -5.01 -6.85 1.90
N ALA A 24 -6.21 -6.26 1.91
CA ALA A 24 -7.44 -6.96 2.21
C ALA A 24 -7.73 -8.02 1.14
N LEU A 25 -8.02 -9.27 1.55
CA LEU A 25 -8.29 -10.36 0.61
C LEU A 25 -9.73 -10.37 0.11
N THR A 26 -10.66 -9.88 0.93
CA THR A 26 -12.09 -9.78 0.65
C THR A 26 -12.59 -8.43 1.15
N ASP A 27 -13.79 -8.04 0.74
CA ASP A 27 -14.48 -6.91 1.34
C ASP A 27 -14.70 -7.16 2.83
N ILE A 28 -14.45 -6.14 3.65
CA ILE A 28 -14.59 -6.16 5.10
C ILE A 28 -15.56 -5.03 5.49
N PRO A 29 -16.80 -5.36 5.89
CA PRO A 29 -17.75 -4.36 6.37
C PRO A 29 -17.23 -3.64 7.61
N GLN A 30 -17.67 -2.40 7.82
CA GLN A 30 -17.33 -1.65 9.02
C GLN A 30 -17.73 -2.41 10.30
N GLY A 31 -16.81 -2.46 11.28
CA GLY A 31 -16.99 -3.15 12.55
C GLY A 31 -16.65 -4.64 12.51
N GLU A 32 -16.46 -5.22 11.33
CA GLU A 32 -16.11 -6.63 11.16
C GLU A 32 -14.61 -6.85 11.13
N THR A 33 -14.22 -8.11 11.31
CA THR A 33 -12.85 -8.57 11.14
C THR A 33 -12.71 -9.34 9.82
N GLY A 34 -11.65 -9.07 9.08
CA GLY A 34 -11.32 -9.79 7.86
C GLY A 34 -9.84 -10.13 7.75
N ASP A 35 -9.51 -10.93 6.74
CA ASP A 35 -8.15 -11.39 6.50
C ASP A 35 -7.38 -10.47 5.55
N GLY A 36 -6.16 -10.13 5.95
CA GLY A 36 -5.20 -9.38 5.16
C GLY A 36 -3.89 -10.13 4.93
N MET A 37 -3.30 -9.93 3.75
CA MET A 37 -1.99 -10.47 3.38
C MET A 37 -0.90 -9.42 3.59
N THR A 38 0.07 -9.72 4.46
CA THR A 38 1.15 -8.80 4.84
C THR A 38 2.42 -8.97 4.01
N GLU A 39 2.47 -9.95 3.13
CA GLU A 39 3.65 -10.24 2.33
C GLU A 39 3.26 -10.53 0.89
N GLY A 40 4.04 -10.00 -0.04
CA GLY A 40 3.79 -10.20 -1.47
C GLY A 40 4.08 -8.94 -2.25
N VAL A 41 3.84 -9.01 -3.54
CA VAL A 41 3.91 -7.85 -4.44
C VAL A 41 2.49 -7.52 -4.87
N PHE A 42 2.08 -6.27 -4.63
CA PHE A 42 0.72 -5.81 -4.95
C PHE A 42 0.77 -4.53 -5.78
N MET A 43 -0.20 -4.37 -6.67
CA MET A 43 -0.39 -3.12 -7.40
C MET A 43 -1.03 -2.10 -6.46
N LEU A 44 -0.36 -0.97 -6.25
CA LEU A 44 -0.82 0.10 -5.36
C LEU A 44 -0.94 1.42 -6.11
N PRO A 45 -1.97 2.24 -5.83
CA PRO A 45 -2.08 3.59 -6.34
C PRO A 45 -0.84 4.42 -5.99
N LYS A 46 -0.26 5.12 -6.98
CA LYS A 46 0.93 5.95 -6.79
C LYS A 46 0.66 7.44 -7.03
N LEU A 47 1.53 8.28 -6.47
CA LEU A 47 1.64 9.66 -6.90
C LEU A 47 2.11 9.69 -8.36
N LYS A 48 1.23 10.08 -9.27
CA LYS A 48 1.45 10.03 -10.72
C LYS A 48 2.70 10.80 -11.18
N THR A 49 3.05 11.89 -10.50
CA THR A 49 4.21 12.71 -10.86
C THR A 49 5.55 12.02 -10.56
N ASP A 50 5.57 10.96 -9.75
CA ASP A 50 6.81 10.23 -9.45
C ASP A 50 7.18 9.29 -10.61
N ASP A 51 8.42 9.34 -11.07
CA ASP A 51 9.01 8.27 -11.91
C ASP A 51 9.65 7.22 -10.98
N MET A 52 8.92 6.13 -10.74
CA MET A 52 9.30 5.13 -9.76
C MET A 52 10.17 4.05 -10.41
N LYS A 53 11.36 3.85 -9.84
CA LYS A 53 12.33 2.82 -10.26
C LYS A 53 12.38 1.68 -9.26
N THR A 54 12.62 0.49 -9.77
CA THR A 54 12.75 -0.75 -9.00
C THR A 54 13.72 -0.59 -7.81
N GLY A 55 13.33 -1.15 -6.66
CA GLY A 55 14.09 -1.12 -5.41
C GLY A 55 13.99 0.18 -4.61
N LYS A 56 13.31 1.23 -5.11
CA LYS A 56 13.09 2.45 -4.34
C LYS A 56 12.08 2.24 -3.23
N LYS A 57 12.34 2.80 -2.05
CA LYS A 57 11.38 2.84 -0.96
C LYS A 57 10.20 3.73 -1.35
N VAL A 58 9.01 3.32 -0.93
CA VAL A 58 7.80 4.09 -1.12
C VAL A 58 7.06 4.25 0.20
N TYR A 59 6.47 5.43 0.37
CA TYR A 59 5.82 5.87 1.59
C TYR A 59 4.36 6.19 1.30
N LEU A 60 3.47 5.91 2.25
CA LEU A 60 2.05 6.19 2.09
C LEU A 60 1.74 7.65 2.43
N LYS A 61 1.09 8.37 1.52
CA LYS A 61 0.51 9.69 1.79
C LYS A 61 -0.77 9.87 1.00
N SER A 62 -1.83 10.31 1.69
CA SER A 62 -3.13 10.59 1.07
C SER A 62 -3.66 9.44 0.19
N GLY A 63 -3.52 8.19 0.67
CA GLY A 63 -4.00 6.99 -0.03
C GLY A 63 -3.16 6.54 -1.24
N LYS A 64 -2.00 7.16 -1.47
CA LYS A 64 -1.09 6.80 -2.57
C LYS A 64 0.32 6.57 -2.07
N VAL A 65 1.02 5.63 -2.70
CA VAL A 65 2.45 5.46 -2.47
C VAL A 65 3.24 6.52 -3.24
N GLN A 66 4.31 7.03 -2.64
CA GLN A 66 5.15 8.07 -3.22
C GLN A 66 6.62 7.90 -2.78
N LEU A 67 7.55 8.48 -3.52
CA LEU A 67 8.99 8.39 -3.26
C LEU A 67 9.43 9.33 -2.13
N THR A 68 8.82 10.51 -2.03
CA THR A 68 9.16 11.49 -1.00
C THR A 68 8.55 11.09 0.35
N ASN A 69 9.39 11.08 1.39
CA ASN A 69 8.93 11.02 2.77
C ASN A 69 8.98 12.43 3.36
N SER A 70 7.83 12.95 3.81
CA SER A 70 7.69 14.28 4.40
C SER A 70 8.18 14.35 5.86
N GLY A 71 8.75 13.27 6.38
CA GLY A 71 9.28 13.12 7.72
C GLY A 71 8.78 11.84 8.38
N SER A 72 7.46 11.71 8.52
CA SER A 72 6.80 10.61 9.24
C SER A 72 5.82 9.81 8.37
N ASP A 73 5.92 9.92 7.04
CA ASP A 73 5.06 9.15 6.14
C ASP A 73 5.41 7.65 6.32
N PRO A 74 4.42 6.76 6.55
CA PRO A 74 4.69 5.35 6.81
C PRO A 74 5.40 4.67 5.64
N LEU A 75 6.45 3.89 5.92
CA LEU A 75 7.12 3.07 4.91
C LEU A 75 6.23 1.88 4.55
N VAL A 76 5.84 1.77 3.28
CA VAL A 76 5.00 0.67 2.79
C VAL A 76 5.85 -0.51 2.33
N GLY A 77 6.97 -0.21 1.68
CA GLY A 77 7.86 -1.23 1.13
C GLY A 77 8.74 -0.67 0.01
N VAL A 78 9.02 -1.50 -1.00
CA VAL A 78 9.88 -1.13 -2.13
C VAL A 78 9.20 -1.41 -3.48
N VAL A 79 9.47 -0.55 -4.46
CA VAL A 79 9.06 -0.72 -5.86
C VAL A 79 9.60 -2.04 -6.40
N TRP A 80 8.71 -2.90 -6.89
CA TRP A 80 9.08 -4.21 -7.45
C TRP A 80 9.43 -4.13 -8.94
N ALA A 81 8.76 -3.25 -9.69
CA ALA A 81 9.04 -2.99 -11.09
C ALA A 81 8.79 -1.51 -11.42
N ASP A 82 9.49 -1.00 -12.43
CA ASP A 82 9.42 0.40 -12.82
C ASP A 82 7.98 0.84 -13.18
N ALA A 83 7.61 2.03 -12.72
CA ALA A 83 6.35 2.69 -13.03
C ALA A 83 6.59 4.18 -13.31
N GLY A 84 6.56 4.54 -14.59
CA GLY A 84 6.75 5.92 -15.04
C GLY A 84 5.58 6.84 -14.71
N THR A 85 5.69 8.11 -15.10
CA THR A 85 4.72 9.17 -14.76
C THR A 85 3.38 9.08 -15.49
N SER A 86 3.24 8.15 -16.43
CA SER A 86 1.96 7.82 -17.09
C SER A 86 1.13 6.78 -16.34
N ALA A 87 1.74 6.04 -15.41
CA ALA A 87 1.07 4.99 -14.65
C ALA A 87 0.37 5.54 -13.40
N GLU A 88 -0.83 5.04 -13.14
CA GLU A 88 -1.61 5.36 -11.93
C GLU A 88 -1.25 4.45 -10.74
N GLU A 89 -0.65 3.30 -11.02
CA GLU A 89 -0.30 2.28 -10.03
C GLU A 89 1.15 1.80 -10.20
N VAL A 90 1.69 1.17 -9.16
CA VAL A 90 3.03 0.57 -9.14
C VAL A 90 3.00 -0.74 -8.37
N PRO A 91 3.68 -1.80 -8.84
CA PRO A 91 3.85 -3.01 -8.04
C PRO A 91 4.85 -2.77 -6.91
N VAL A 92 4.46 -3.08 -5.66
CA VAL A 92 5.25 -2.86 -4.45
C VAL A 92 5.38 -4.15 -3.66
N LYS A 93 6.61 -4.52 -3.29
CA LYS A 93 6.87 -5.55 -2.27
C LYS A 93 6.62 -4.94 -0.90
N LEU A 94 5.65 -5.45 -0.15
CA LEU A 94 5.27 -4.92 1.16
C LEU A 94 6.28 -5.27 2.26
N ASN A 95 6.34 -4.41 3.28
CA ASN A 95 6.99 -4.63 4.58
C ASN A 95 8.47 -5.05 4.47
N VAL A 96 9.29 -4.15 3.90
CA VAL A 96 10.74 -4.35 3.66
C VAL A 96 11.57 -3.33 4.39
#